data_AF-A0A520WWH3-F1
#
_entry.id   AF-A0A520WWH3-F1
#
_cell.length_a   1.000
_cell.length_b   1.000
_cell.length_c   1.000
_cell.angle_alpha   90.00
_cell.angle_beta   90.00
_cell.angle_gamma   90.00
#
_symmetry.space_group_name_H-M   'P 1'
#
loop_
_entity.id
_entity.type
_entity.pdbx_description
1 polymer ?
#
loop_
_entity_poly.entity_id
_entity_poly.type
_entity_poly.pdbx_seq_one_letter_code
_entity_poly.pdbx_strand_id
1 'polypeptide(L)'
;VAQSFGLDIEGRDKASALGAIEDFLHEEARAGRRCLLVVDESQNLSIEALEELRMMSNFQLGSHPLLQQLLLGQPEFKDVLANHGELEQLRQRVIAAHHLGPMESEELQPYIEHRLSCVGWDGNPAFDQRVFAEMYQATGGIPRRINQVATRLLLLGAVEQRTRIDNAMLSAVLNEMQSDNAFPEAAPSPMVKVQRGPAPGPIKHALAETDAPESIEESPSATEDEARADEEARRFEALLSERDAQIAALQEAVDALSKAEPATMPADAQDRIEQLESKLAEQEQSVRQVLAMMIEWIEGQSRRAA
;
A
#
# COMPACT_ATOMS: atom_id res chain seq x y z
N VAL A 1 9.28 -9.73 -8.44
CA VAL A 1 8.07 -9.19 -9.10
C VAL A 1 7.80 -9.83 -10.47
N ALA A 2 8.71 -9.78 -11.44
CA ALA A 2 8.45 -10.43 -12.74
C ALA A 2 8.15 -11.94 -12.65
N GLN A 3 8.90 -12.70 -11.84
CA GLN A 3 8.62 -14.13 -11.62
C GLN A 3 7.24 -14.39 -10.99
N SER A 4 6.75 -13.52 -10.10
CA SER A 4 5.42 -13.66 -9.50
C SER A 4 4.29 -13.39 -10.50
N PHE A 5 4.57 -12.68 -11.59
CA PHE A 5 3.68 -12.56 -12.75
C PHE A 5 3.89 -13.67 -13.80
N GLY A 6 4.76 -14.65 -13.52
CA GLY A 6 5.05 -15.77 -14.42
C GLY A 6 6.00 -15.42 -15.57
N LEU A 7 6.71 -14.29 -15.49
CA LEU A 7 7.68 -13.88 -16.51
C LEU A 7 9.03 -14.52 -16.25
N ASP A 8 9.61 -15.11 -17.30
CA ASP A 8 10.97 -15.67 -17.27
C ASP A 8 12.02 -14.55 -17.42
N ILE A 9 12.94 -14.47 -16.47
CA ILE A 9 13.93 -13.41 -16.32
C ILE A 9 15.36 -13.95 -16.34
N GLU A 10 15.58 -15.26 -16.53
CA GLU A 10 16.93 -15.81 -16.48
C GLU A 10 17.86 -15.13 -17.49
N GLY A 11 18.97 -14.57 -16.98
CA GLY A 11 20.01 -13.91 -17.77
C GLY A 11 19.65 -12.52 -18.32
N ARG A 12 18.48 -11.96 -17.99
CA ARG A 12 18.08 -10.61 -18.43
C ARG A 12 18.62 -9.54 -17.48
N ASP A 13 19.00 -8.40 -18.05
CA ASP A 13 19.31 -7.22 -17.26
C ASP A 13 18.04 -6.59 -16.65
N LYS A 14 18.23 -5.74 -15.64
CA LYS A 14 17.16 -5.14 -14.85
C LYS A 14 16.19 -4.30 -15.73
N ALA A 15 16.72 -3.65 -16.76
CA ALA A 15 15.93 -2.87 -17.71
C ALA A 15 15.03 -3.76 -18.58
N SER A 16 15.54 -4.88 -19.10
CA SER A 16 14.75 -5.84 -19.87
C SER A 16 13.67 -6.52 -19.02
N ALA A 17 13.93 -6.73 -17.73
CA ALA A 17 12.94 -7.25 -16.80
C ALA A 17 11.79 -6.25 -16.57
N LEU A 18 12.09 -4.96 -16.41
CA LEU A 18 11.08 -3.90 -16.29
C LEU A 18 10.24 -3.77 -17.56
N GLY A 19 10.86 -3.77 -18.74
CA GLY A 19 10.15 -3.72 -20.01
C GLY A 19 9.21 -4.91 -20.20
N ALA A 20 9.65 -6.13 -19.83
CA ALA A 20 8.80 -7.31 -19.88
C ALA A 20 7.58 -7.23 -18.94
N ILE A 21 7.75 -6.60 -17.76
CA ILE A 21 6.64 -6.35 -16.84
C ILE A 21 5.68 -5.33 -17.46
N GLU A 22 6.18 -4.24 -18.03
CA GLU A 22 5.36 -3.21 -18.68
C GLU A 22 4.53 -3.79 -19.83
N ASP A 23 5.15 -4.58 -20.71
CA ASP A 23 4.47 -5.26 -21.82
C ASP A 23 3.36 -6.19 -21.32
N PHE A 24 3.67 -7.01 -20.30
CA PHE A 24 2.68 -7.88 -19.66
C PHE A 24 1.49 -7.09 -19.09
N LEU A 25 1.75 -6.02 -18.36
CA LEU A 25 0.68 -5.18 -17.78
C LEU A 25 -0.18 -4.53 -18.86
N HIS A 26 0.41 -4.14 -19.99
CA HIS A 26 -0.33 -3.65 -21.15
C HIS A 26 -1.22 -4.72 -21.77
N GLU A 27 -0.75 -5.96 -21.91
CA GLU A 27 -1.55 -7.09 -22.41
C GLU A 27 -2.73 -7.40 -21.48
N GLU A 28 -2.48 -7.45 -20.17
CA GLU A 28 -3.53 -7.64 -19.16
C GLU A 28 -4.59 -6.54 -19.20
N ALA A 29 -4.17 -5.28 -19.33
CA ALA A 29 -5.09 -4.15 -19.46
C ALA A 29 -5.90 -4.20 -20.76
N ARG A 30 -5.27 -4.57 -21.90
CA ARG A 30 -5.99 -4.79 -23.18
C ARG A 30 -7.00 -5.92 -23.07
N ALA A 31 -6.72 -6.94 -22.26
CA ALA A 31 -7.65 -8.03 -21.96
C ALA A 31 -8.72 -7.64 -20.92
N GLY A 32 -8.77 -6.38 -20.47
CA GLY A 32 -9.73 -5.87 -19.50
C GLY A 32 -9.49 -6.34 -18.07
N ARG A 33 -8.30 -6.87 -17.76
CA ARG A 33 -7.91 -7.32 -16.42
C ARG A 33 -7.14 -6.23 -15.68
N ARG A 34 -7.25 -6.23 -14.35
CA ARG A 34 -6.53 -5.31 -13.46
C ARG A 34 -5.45 -6.09 -12.71
N CYS A 35 -4.24 -5.57 -12.71
CA CYS A 35 -3.13 -6.16 -11.98
C CYS A 35 -2.99 -5.52 -10.60
N LEU A 36 -2.96 -6.36 -9.56
CA LEU A 36 -2.70 -5.95 -8.17
C LEU A 36 -1.40 -6.63 -7.70
N LEU A 37 -0.44 -5.81 -7.28
CA LEU A 37 0.77 -6.26 -6.60
C LEU A 37 0.59 -6.06 -5.10
N VAL A 38 0.51 -7.17 -4.35
CA VAL A 38 0.52 -7.13 -2.88
C VAL A 38 1.94 -7.45 -2.40
N VAL A 39 2.52 -6.55 -1.61
CA VAL A 39 3.83 -6.75 -0.99
C VAL A 39 3.65 -6.81 0.51
N ASP A 40 3.93 -7.96 1.10
CA ASP A 40 3.89 -8.14 2.55
C ASP A 40 5.26 -7.88 3.18
N GLU A 41 5.27 -7.52 4.46
CA GLU A 41 6.47 -7.18 5.23
C GLU A 41 7.36 -6.10 4.56
N SER A 42 6.73 -5.05 4.03
CA SER A 42 7.34 -3.98 3.23
C SER A 42 8.48 -3.23 3.95
N GLN A 43 8.55 -3.29 5.28
CA GLN A 43 9.69 -2.76 6.04
C GLN A 43 11.03 -3.43 5.72
N ASN A 44 11.00 -4.64 5.13
CA ASN A 44 12.21 -5.35 4.73
C ASN A 44 12.74 -4.92 3.35
N LEU A 45 12.00 -4.10 2.60
CA LEU A 45 12.44 -3.59 1.31
C LEU A 45 13.56 -2.56 1.49
N SER A 46 14.55 -2.62 0.61
CA SER A 46 15.54 -1.55 0.49
C SER A 46 14.93 -0.30 -0.13
N ILE A 47 15.55 0.86 0.08
CA ILE A 47 15.13 2.11 -0.55
C ILE A 47 15.17 2.01 -2.09
N GLU A 48 16.18 1.32 -2.63
CA GLU A 48 16.27 1.05 -4.07
C GLU A 48 15.06 0.26 -4.59
N ALA A 49 14.60 -0.76 -3.85
CA ALA A 49 13.42 -1.53 -4.23
C ALA A 49 12.11 -0.71 -4.13
N LEU A 50 12.02 0.21 -3.16
CA LEU A 50 10.90 1.15 -3.04
C LEU A 50 10.85 2.14 -4.22
N GLU A 51 12.01 2.59 -4.68
CA GLU A 51 12.11 3.42 -5.90
C GLU A 51 11.71 2.66 -7.16
N GLU A 52 12.03 1.37 -7.26
CA GLU A 52 11.53 0.53 -8.36
C GLU A 52 10.01 0.40 -8.32
N LEU A 53 9.42 0.17 -7.15
CA LEU A 53 7.96 0.14 -6.99
C LEU A 53 7.33 1.48 -7.39
N ARG A 54 7.98 2.60 -7.05
CA ARG A 54 7.58 3.92 -7.52
C ARG A 54 7.63 4.03 -9.04
N MET A 55 8.70 3.58 -9.68
CA MET A 55 8.82 3.59 -11.14
C MET A 55 7.68 2.79 -11.79
N MET A 56 7.39 1.59 -11.28
CA MET A 56 6.32 0.72 -11.77
C MET A 56 4.92 1.31 -11.58
N SER A 57 4.72 2.19 -10.59
CA SER A 57 3.46 2.91 -10.37
C SER A 57 3.15 3.90 -11.51
N ASN A 58 4.15 4.30 -12.30
CA ASN A 58 3.96 5.20 -13.43
C ASN A 58 3.43 4.52 -14.69
N PHE A 59 3.38 3.19 -14.73
CA PHE A 59 2.87 2.46 -15.87
C PHE A 59 1.37 2.76 -16.05
N GLN A 60 1.05 3.44 -17.15
CA GLN A 60 -0.30 3.89 -17.46
C GLN A 60 -0.60 3.72 -18.95
N LEU A 61 -1.83 3.33 -19.27
CA LEU A 61 -2.34 3.32 -20.64
C LEU A 61 -3.37 4.44 -20.76
N GLY A 62 -2.96 5.56 -21.36
CA GLY A 62 -3.75 6.79 -21.35
C GLY A 62 -3.87 7.35 -19.93
N SER A 63 -5.10 7.46 -19.42
CA SER A 63 -5.40 7.91 -18.05
C SER A 63 -5.59 6.76 -17.05
N HIS A 64 -5.38 5.50 -17.46
CA HIS A 64 -5.62 4.34 -16.61
C HIS A 64 -4.31 3.74 -16.08
N PRO A 65 -4.13 3.65 -14.75
CA PRO A 65 -2.97 2.98 -14.16
C PRO A 65 -3.02 1.48 -14.46
N LEU A 66 -1.88 0.93 -14.89
CA LEU A 66 -1.77 -0.48 -15.27
C LEU A 66 -1.51 -1.40 -14.08
N LEU A 67 -0.97 -0.84 -12.98
CA LEU A 67 -0.63 -1.59 -11.79
C LEU A 67 -1.15 -0.88 -10.53
N GLN A 68 -1.95 -1.60 -9.75
CA GLN A 68 -2.28 -1.20 -8.39
C GLN A 68 -1.33 -1.88 -7.41
N GLN A 69 -0.82 -1.13 -6.43
CA GLN A 69 0.13 -1.66 -5.44
C GLN A 69 -0.47 -1.56 -4.04
N LEU A 70 -0.37 -2.63 -3.26
CA LEU A 70 -0.76 -2.70 -1.86
C LEU A 70 0.48 -3.09 -1.03
N LEU A 71 1.01 -2.14 -0.28
CA LEU A 71 2.15 -2.35 0.61
C LEU A 71 1.63 -2.61 2.03
N LEU A 72 1.90 -3.80 2.53
CA LEU A 72 1.62 -4.23 3.90
C LEU A 72 2.94 -4.29 4.65
N GLY A 73 2.97 -3.80 5.89
CA GLY A 73 4.19 -3.79 6.68
C GLY A 73 3.94 -3.32 8.10
N GLN A 74 5.00 -3.34 8.90
CA GLN A 74 4.97 -2.93 10.29
C GLN A 74 4.88 -1.40 10.45
N PRO A 75 4.40 -0.88 11.60
CA PRO A 75 4.22 0.57 11.80
C PRO A 75 5.48 1.41 11.52
N GLU A 76 6.66 0.86 11.78
CA GLU A 76 7.96 1.50 11.51
C GLU A 76 8.15 1.84 10.03
N PHE A 77 7.54 1.08 9.13
CA PHE A 77 7.58 1.37 7.69
C PHE A 77 6.92 2.71 7.37
N LYS A 78 5.84 3.03 8.08
CA LYS A 78 5.14 4.32 7.91
C LYS A 78 6.05 5.49 8.26
N ASP A 79 6.85 5.34 9.31
CA ASP A 79 7.81 6.37 9.74
C ASP A 79 8.96 6.51 8.75
N VAL A 80 9.46 5.40 8.20
CA VAL A 80 10.48 5.41 7.14
C VAL A 80 9.95 6.14 5.91
N LEU A 81 8.74 5.83 5.45
CA LEU A 81 8.13 6.46 4.29
C LEU A 81 7.85 7.96 4.51
N ALA A 82 7.47 8.35 5.73
CA ALA A 82 7.18 9.74 6.07
C ALA A 82 8.44 10.61 6.16
N ASN A 83 9.54 10.08 6.71
CA ASN A 83 10.69 10.89 7.10
C ASN A 83 11.89 10.79 6.15
N HIS A 84 11.94 9.79 5.26
CA HIS A 84 13.07 9.64 4.34
C HIS A 84 12.90 10.56 3.11
N GLY A 85 13.87 11.44 2.87
CA GLY A 85 13.84 12.39 1.74
C GLY A 85 13.81 11.71 0.37
N GLU A 86 14.57 10.62 0.21
CA GLU A 86 14.60 9.85 -1.05
C GLU A 86 13.23 9.20 -1.38
N LEU A 87 12.37 8.99 -0.39
CA LEU A 87 11.04 8.38 -0.58
C LEU A 87 9.93 9.41 -0.75
N GLU A 88 10.23 10.71 -0.81
CA GLU A 88 9.24 11.76 -1.00
C GLU A 88 8.39 11.54 -2.27
N GLN A 89 9.04 11.13 -3.36
CA GLN A 89 8.36 10.87 -4.62
C GLN A 89 7.42 9.66 -4.53
N LEU A 90 7.79 8.62 -3.76
CA LEU A 90 6.92 7.47 -3.51
C LEU A 90 5.75 7.87 -2.61
N ARG A 91 6.01 8.67 -1.57
CA ARG A 91 4.98 9.18 -0.64
C ARG A 91 3.90 9.98 -1.35
N GLN A 92 4.27 10.83 -2.32
CA GLN A 92 3.32 11.58 -3.14
C GLN A 92 2.43 10.68 -4.01
N ARG A 93 2.83 9.44 -4.26
CA ARG A 93 2.05 8.44 -5.03
C ARG A 93 1.16 7.57 -4.15
N VAL A 94 1.28 7.65 -2.82
CA VAL A 94 0.42 6.90 -1.90
C VAL A 94 -0.96 7.56 -1.83
N ILE A 95 -1.95 6.88 -2.41
CA ILE A 95 -3.33 7.35 -2.47
C ILE A 95 -4.03 7.18 -1.11
N ALA A 96 -3.73 6.10 -0.42
CA ALA A 96 -4.32 5.77 0.87
C ALA A 96 -3.30 5.09 1.77
N ALA A 97 -3.25 5.52 3.03
CA ALA A 97 -2.48 4.87 4.08
C ALA A 97 -3.41 4.64 5.28
N HIS A 98 -3.50 3.41 5.73
CA HIS A 98 -4.32 3.05 6.88
C HIS A 98 -3.49 2.24 7.87
N HIS A 99 -3.66 2.52 9.16
CA HIS A 99 -3.06 1.75 10.23
C HIS A 99 -4.14 0.85 10.83
N LEU A 100 -3.99 -0.45 10.64
CA LEU A 100 -4.93 -1.43 11.15
C LEU A 100 -4.71 -1.61 12.66
N GLY A 101 -5.70 -1.20 13.46
CA GLY A 101 -5.71 -1.41 14.90
C GLY A 101 -6.12 -2.83 15.31
N PRO A 102 -6.11 -3.13 16.62
CA PRO A 102 -6.76 -4.30 17.15
C PRO A 102 -8.25 -4.31 16.82
N MET A 103 -8.86 -5.50 16.87
CA MET A 103 -10.32 -5.63 16.72
C MET A 103 -11.05 -4.96 17.86
N GLU A 104 -12.26 -4.51 17.62
CA GLU A 104 -13.18 -4.01 18.64
C GLU A 104 -13.85 -5.17 19.40
N SER A 105 -14.34 -4.89 20.61
CA SER A 105 -14.95 -5.93 21.46
C SER A 105 -16.16 -6.62 20.83
N GLU A 106 -16.91 -5.88 20.00
CA GLU A 106 -18.10 -6.37 19.29
C GLU A 106 -17.73 -7.28 18.11
N GLU A 107 -16.50 -7.17 17.58
CA GLU A 107 -16.02 -7.96 16.44
C GLU A 107 -15.48 -9.33 16.87
N LEU A 108 -15.17 -9.52 18.15
CA LEU A 108 -14.55 -10.73 18.66
C LEU A 108 -15.41 -11.99 18.46
N GLN A 109 -16.68 -11.91 18.84
CA GLN A 109 -17.61 -13.04 18.71
C GLN A 109 -17.82 -13.42 17.23
N PRO A 110 -18.21 -12.48 16.34
CA PRO A 110 -18.32 -12.76 14.91
C PRO A 110 -17.04 -13.37 14.32
N TYR A 111 -15.87 -12.89 14.75
CA TYR A 111 -14.59 -13.42 14.30
C TYR A 111 -14.37 -14.89 14.69
N ILE A 112 -14.59 -15.24 15.95
CA ILE A 112 -14.41 -16.63 16.44
C ILE A 112 -15.42 -17.56 15.75
N GLU A 113 -16.69 -17.16 15.70
CA GLU A 113 -17.77 -17.93 15.07
C GLU A 113 -17.51 -18.13 13.56
N HIS A 114 -17.04 -17.09 12.87
CA HIS A 114 -16.69 -17.19 11.45
C HIS A 114 -15.58 -18.21 11.21
N ARG A 115 -14.49 -18.18 12.00
CA ARG A 115 -13.41 -19.16 11.82
C ARG A 115 -13.86 -20.58 12.14
N LEU A 116 -14.73 -20.75 13.15
CA LEU A 116 -15.32 -22.04 13.48
C LEU A 116 -16.22 -22.55 12.34
N SER A 117 -17.01 -21.66 11.73
CA SER A 117 -17.86 -22.02 10.58
C SER A 117 -17.05 -22.53 9.38
N CYS A 118 -15.83 -22.00 9.18
CA CYS A 118 -14.93 -22.46 8.11
C CYS A 118 -14.49 -23.93 8.27
N VAL A 119 -14.57 -24.47 9.48
CA VAL A 119 -14.25 -25.88 9.78
C VAL A 119 -15.49 -26.74 10.05
N GLY A 120 -16.69 -26.24 9.71
CA GLY A 120 -17.94 -26.99 9.83
C GLY A 120 -18.55 -27.00 11.23
N TRP A 121 -18.23 -26.02 12.07
CA TRP A 121 -18.90 -25.85 13.37
C TRP A 121 -20.40 -25.57 13.20
N ASP A 122 -21.20 -26.27 14.00
CA ASP A 122 -22.67 -26.24 13.98
C ASP A 122 -23.28 -25.69 15.28
N GLY A 123 -22.46 -25.04 16.10
CA GLY A 123 -22.85 -24.55 17.43
C GLY A 123 -22.33 -25.41 18.59
N ASN A 124 -21.61 -26.50 18.33
CA ASN A 124 -20.97 -27.33 19.36
C ASN A 124 -19.42 -27.28 19.27
N PRO A 125 -18.69 -26.81 20.30
CA PRO A 125 -19.22 -26.40 21.61
C PRO A 125 -19.89 -25.02 21.55
N ALA A 126 -20.87 -24.81 22.44
CA ALA A 126 -21.50 -23.52 22.65
C ALA A 126 -20.61 -22.62 23.53
N PHE A 127 -20.61 -21.31 23.29
CA PHE A 127 -19.81 -20.36 24.07
C PHE A 127 -20.68 -19.51 24.97
N ASP A 128 -20.25 -19.31 26.22
CA ASP A 128 -20.84 -18.31 27.09
C ASP A 128 -20.52 -16.90 26.60
N GLN A 129 -21.50 -15.99 26.61
CA GLN A 129 -21.28 -14.60 26.17
C GLN A 129 -20.15 -13.90 26.93
N ARG A 130 -19.98 -14.26 28.21
CA ARG A 130 -18.93 -13.69 29.06
C ARG A 130 -17.52 -14.13 28.65
N VAL A 131 -17.38 -15.26 27.95
CA VAL A 131 -16.08 -15.75 27.45
C VAL A 131 -15.52 -14.76 26.43
N PHE A 132 -16.38 -14.22 25.57
CA PHE A 132 -15.96 -13.22 24.60
C PHE A 132 -15.49 -11.93 25.28
N ALA A 133 -16.24 -11.43 26.25
CA ALA A 133 -15.85 -10.22 26.99
C ALA A 133 -14.51 -10.40 27.74
N GLU A 134 -14.32 -11.50 28.47
CA GLU A 134 -13.08 -11.76 29.19
C GLU A 134 -11.90 -12.05 28.26
N MET A 135 -12.13 -12.76 27.15
CA MET A 135 -11.10 -13.03 26.15
C MET A 135 -10.65 -11.74 25.46
N TYR A 136 -11.57 -10.81 25.19
CA TYR A 136 -11.22 -9.49 24.67
C TYR A 136 -10.30 -8.74 25.63
N GLN A 137 -10.66 -8.67 26.91
CA GLN A 137 -9.84 -8.01 27.95
C GLN A 137 -8.45 -8.64 28.06
N ALA A 138 -8.36 -9.96 28.01
CA ALA A 138 -7.09 -10.68 28.12
C ALA A 138 -6.18 -10.51 26.89
N THR A 139 -6.76 -10.33 25.70
CA THR A 139 -6.02 -10.34 24.43
C THR A 139 -5.81 -8.94 23.83
N GLY A 140 -6.58 -7.95 24.30
CA GLY A 140 -6.60 -6.59 23.76
C GLY A 140 -7.11 -6.52 22.32
N GLY A 141 -7.97 -7.46 21.89
CA GLY A 141 -8.50 -7.49 20.53
C GLY A 141 -7.50 -7.94 19.45
N ILE A 142 -6.31 -8.41 19.83
CA ILE A 142 -5.27 -8.81 18.87
C ILE A 142 -5.56 -10.22 18.31
N PRO A 143 -5.84 -10.39 17.00
CA PRO A 143 -6.27 -11.68 16.43
C PRO A 143 -5.32 -12.84 16.73
N ARG A 144 -4.00 -12.59 16.68
CA ARG A 144 -2.99 -13.62 16.99
C ARG A 144 -3.11 -14.14 18.43
N ARG A 145 -3.32 -13.24 19.40
CA ARG A 145 -3.47 -13.62 20.82
C ARG A 145 -4.81 -14.31 21.05
N ILE A 146 -5.88 -13.82 20.44
CA ILE A 146 -7.21 -14.45 20.45
C ILE A 146 -7.11 -15.89 19.97
N ASN A 147 -6.43 -16.12 18.86
CA ASN A 147 -6.27 -17.45 18.29
C ASN A 147 -5.48 -18.39 19.21
N GLN A 148 -4.44 -17.89 19.88
CA GLN A 148 -3.67 -18.68 20.84
C GLN A 148 -4.54 -19.12 22.03
N VAL A 149 -5.30 -18.19 22.62
CA VAL A 149 -6.22 -18.48 23.72
C VAL A 149 -7.31 -19.46 23.26
N ALA A 150 -7.98 -19.17 22.14
CA ALA A 150 -9.06 -20.00 21.61
C ALA A 150 -8.59 -21.42 21.27
N THR A 151 -7.37 -21.58 20.75
CA THR A 151 -6.81 -22.92 20.44
C THR A 151 -6.65 -23.75 21.70
N ARG A 152 -6.06 -23.19 22.76
CA ARG A 152 -5.91 -23.89 24.05
C ARG A 152 -7.26 -24.16 24.71
N LEU A 153 -8.19 -23.21 24.64
CA LEU A 153 -9.53 -23.33 25.18
C LEU A 153 -10.34 -24.45 24.51
N LEU A 154 -10.31 -24.52 23.19
CA LEU A 154 -10.95 -25.59 22.42
C LEU A 154 -10.28 -26.94 22.66
N LEU A 155 -8.95 -26.97 22.82
CA LEU A 155 -8.22 -28.19 23.16
C LEU A 155 -8.62 -28.72 24.54
N LEU A 156 -8.68 -27.85 25.56
CA LEU A 156 -9.13 -28.20 26.89
C LEU A 156 -10.57 -28.74 26.86
N GLY A 157 -11.46 -28.03 26.17
CA GLY A 157 -12.85 -28.46 25.99
C GLY A 157 -12.96 -29.83 25.30
N ALA A 158 -12.12 -30.11 24.30
CA ALA A 158 -12.09 -31.41 23.64
C ALA A 158 -11.60 -32.54 24.57
N VAL A 159 -10.53 -32.29 25.35
CA VAL A 159 -9.98 -33.27 26.31
C VAL A 159 -10.97 -33.58 27.43
N GLU A 160 -11.67 -32.57 27.95
CA GLU A 160 -12.70 -32.72 28.96
C GLU A 160 -14.07 -33.16 28.40
N GLN A 161 -14.18 -33.35 27.07
CA GLN A 161 -15.42 -33.69 26.37
C GLN A 161 -16.58 -32.72 26.68
N ARG A 162 -16.28 -31.43 26.78
CA ARG A 162 -17.23 -30.37 27.10
C ARG A 162 -17.96 -29.92 25.84
N THR A 163 -19.28 -29.82 25.93
CA THR A 163 -20.14 -29.26 24.87
C THR A 163 -20.42 -27.76 25.03
N ARG A 164 -19.90 -27.16 26.11
CA ARG A 164 -20.06 -25.73 26.43
C ARG A 164 -18.78 -25.17 27.01
N ILE A 165 -18.30 -24.07 26.42
CA ILE A 165 -17.15 -23.28 26.85
C ILE A 165 -17.62 -22.17 27.80
N ASP A 166 -17.13 -22.19 29.03
CA ASP A 166 -17.45 -21.24 30.10
C ASP A 166 -16.22 -20.42 30.54
N ASN A 167 -16.46 -19.41 31.38
CA ASN A 167 -15.38 -18.56 31.90
C ASN A 167 -14.41 -19.29 32.84
N ALA A 168 -14.83 -20.38 33.47
CA ALA A 168 -13.95 -21.14 34.36
C ALA A 168 -12.83 -21.80 33.54
N MET A 169 -13.16 -22.38 32.40
CA MET A 169 -12.17 -22.92 31.47
C MET A 169 -11.30 -21.82 30.86
N LEU A 170 -11.89 -20.68 30.48
CA LEU A 170 -11.11 -19.54 30.00
C LEU A 170 -10.10 -19.08 31.06
N SER A 171 -10.52 -18.90 32.31
CA SER A 171 -9.65 -18.50 33.42
C SER A 171 -8.52 -19.49 33.66
N ALA A 172 -8.81 -20.80 33.59
CA ALA A 172 -7.79 -21.84 33.72
C ALA A 172 -6.72 -21.72 32.62
N VAL A 173 -7.15 -21.58 31.37
CA VAL A 173 -6.24 -21.42 30.21
C VAL A 173 -5.42 -20.14 30.31
N LEU A 174 -6.04 -19.02 30.71
CA LEU A 174 -5.34 -17.74 30.86
C LEU A 174 -4.27 -17.83 31.96
N ASN A 175 -4.57 -18.45 33.09
CA ASN A 175 -3.60 -18.67 34.17
C ASN A 175 -2.43 -19.55 33.72
N GLU A 176 -2.72 -20.65 33.01
CA GLU A 176 -1.70 -21.55 32.44
C GLU A 176 -0.78 -20.80 31.45
N MET A 177 -1.37 -20.02 30.54
CA MET A 177 -0.62 -19.23 29.56
C MET A 177 0.26 -18.16 30.19
N GLN A 178 -0.16 -17.56 31.31
CA GLN A 178 0.67 -16.61 32.05
C GLN A 178 1.85 -17.30 32.73
N SER A 179 1.65 -18.49 33.32
CA SER A 179 2.76 -19.28 33.90
C SER A 179 3.76 -19.77 32.87
N ASP A 180 3.34 -20.00 31.62
CA ASP A 180 4.20 -20.45 30.52
C ASP A 180 5.01 -19.30 29.85
N ASN A 181 4.85 -18.04 30.29
CA ASN A 181 5.30 -16.85 29.52
C ASN A 181 4.77 -16.84 28.07
N ALA A 182 3.56 -17.38 27.83
CA ALA A 182 3.00 -17.49 26.48
C ALA A 182 2.58 -16.15 25.87
N PHE A 183 2.50 -15.09 26.68
CA PHE A 183 2.30 -13.72 26.23
C PHE A 183 3.58 -12.91 26.48
N PRO A 184 4.44 -12.70 25.47
CA PRO A 184 5.48 -11.69 25.61
C PRO A 184 4.80 -10.32 25.84
N GLU A 185 5.08 -9.72 27.00
CA GLU A 185 4.52 -8.43 27.46
C GLU A 185 5.03 -7.23 26.64
N ALA A 186 5.99 -7.46 25.73
CA ALA A 186 6.60 -6.43 24.91
C ALA A 186 6.11 -6.49 23.46
N ALA A 187 5.70 -5.33 22.92
CA ALA A 187 5.79 -5.08 21.49
C ALA A 187 7.17 -5.51 20.98
N PRO A 188 7.30 -6.04 19.75
CA PRO A 188 8.59 -6.42 19.21
C PRO A 188 9.52 -5.22 19.31
N SER A 189 10.53 -5.31 20.18
CA SER A 189 11.57 -4.29 20.22
C SER A 189 12.19 -4.22 18.83
N PRO A 190 12.48 -3.01 18.31
CA PRO A 190 13.12 -2.86 17.01
C PRO A 190 14.40 -3.70 17.02
N MET A 191 14.53 -4.58 16.03
CA MET A 191 15.74 -5.38 15.85
C MET A 191 16.93 -4.43 15.87
N VAL A 192 17.93 -4.74 16.71
CA VAL A 192 19.18 -3.99 16.75
C VAL A 192 19.70 -3.89 15.32
N LYS A 193 19.84 -2.66 14.81
CA LYS A 193 20.48 -2.41 13.52
C LYS A 193 21.82 -3.12 13.54
N VAL A 194 21.92 -4.23 12.80
CA VAL A 194 23.21 -4.86 12.52
C VAL A 194 24.02 -3.80 11.81
N GLN A 195 25.03 -3.27 12.49
CA GLN A 195 26.01 -2.39 11.85
C GLN A 195 26.62 -3.20 10.71
N ARG A 196 26.25 -2.84 9.47
CA ARG A 196 26.96 -3.33 8.30
C ARG A 196 28.41 -2.89 8.48
N GLY A 197 29.32 -3.86 8.51
CA GLY A 197 30.76 -3.60 8.50
C GLY A 197 31.12 -2.69 7.31
N PRO A 198 32.26 -2.00 7.37
CA PRO A 198 32.66 -1.03 6.35
C PRO A 198 32.65 -1.69 4.97
N ALA A 199 31.97 -1.04 4.03
CA ALA A 199 31.92 -1.47 2.64
C ALA A 199 33.35 -1.63 2.09
N PRO A 200 33.64 -2.68 1.29
CA PRO A 200 34.89 -2.74 0.56
C PRO A 200 34.96 -1.52 -0.37
N GLY A 201 36.04 -0.74 -0.20
CA GLY A 201 36.25 0.52 -0.91
C GLY A 201 36.29 0.36 -2.44
N PRO A 202 36.21 1.48 -3.18
CA PRO A 202 36.11 1.46 -4.63
C PRO A 202 37.34 0.80 -5.27
N ILE A 203 37.06 -0.08 -6.23
CA ILE A 203 38.04 -0.74 -7.09
C ILE A 203 38.84 0.34 -7.84
N LYS A 204 40.15 0.38 -7.59
CA LYS A 204 41.10 1.25 -8.28
C LYS A 204 41.21 0.78 -9.74
N HIS A 205 40.60 1.51 -10.67
CA HIS A 205 41.02 1.46 -12.07
C HIS A 205 42.34 2.25 -12.20
N ALA A 206 43.34 1.57 -12.75
CA ALA A 206 44.69 2.07 -12.91
C ALA A 206 44.75 3.29 -13.85
N LEU A 207 45.33 4.38 -13.37
CA LEU A 207 45.84 5.46 -14.20
C LEU A 207 47.26 5.09 -14.62
N ALA A 208 47.46 4.90 -15.92
CA ALA A 208 48.78 4.92 -16.53
C ALA A 208 49.27 6.38 -16.55
N GLU A 209 50.53 6.56 -16.15
CA GLU A 209 51.26 7.82 -16.10
C GLU A 209 51.34 8.48 -17.47
N THR A 210 51.23 9.82 -17.52
CA THR A 210 52.07 10.63 -18.42
C THR A 210 52.14 12.07 -17.93
N ASP A 211 53.35 12.61 -18.08
CA ASP A 211 53.91 13.88 -17.62
C ASP A 211 53.06 15.15 -17.80
N ALA A 212 53.22 16.08 -16.85
CA ALA A 212 52.98 17.51 -17.04
C ALA A 212 54.15 18.14 -17.82
N PRO A 213 53.97 19.27 -18.54
CA PRO A 213 54.05 20.55 -17.83
C PRO A 213 53.17 21.70 -18.37
N GLU A 214 53.11 22.74 -17.53
CA GLU A 214 52.98 24.19 -17.80
C GLU A 214 51.62 24.83 -18.16
N SER A 215 51.15 25.62 -17.19
CA SER A 215 50.49 26.94 -17.25
C SER A 215 49.89 27.44 -18.56
N ILE A 216 48.63 27.92 -18.50
CA ILE A 216 48.20 29.31 -18.82
C ILE A 216 46.66 29.45 -18.64
N GLU A 217 46.27 30.59 -18.07
CA GLU A 217 44.97 31.31 -18.12
C GLU A 217 43.74 30.86 -17.29
N GLU A 218 43.44 31.71 -16.29
CA GLU A 218 42.12 31.90 -15.69
C GLU A 218 41.12 32.43 -16.74
N SER A 219 39.91 31.87 -16.75
CA SER A 219 38.71 32.51 -17.29
C SER A 219 37.46 32.06 -16.53
N PRO A 220 36.41 32.91 -16.46
CA PRO A 220 35.44 32.92 -15.37
C PRO A 220 34.11 32.27 -15.77
N SER A 221 33.56 31.35 -14.97
CA SER A 221 32.17 30.87 -15.17
C SER A 221 31.42 30.47 -13.88
N ALA A 222 31.89 30.88 -12.70
CA ALA A 222 31.27 30.48 -11.43
C ALA A 222 30.04 31.31 -11.01
N THR A 223 29.63 32.34 -11.77
CA THR A 223 28.56 33.27 -11.37
C THR A 223 27.21 33.03 -12.05
N GLU A 224 27.14 32.26 -13.14
CA GLU A 224 25.89 32.01 -13.87
C GLU A 224 25.09 30.84 -13.29
N ASP A 225 25.75 29.81 -12.76
CA ASP A 225 25.08 28.63 -12.18
C ASP A 225 24.47 28.91 -10.79
N GLU A 226 25.11 29.73 -9.97
CA GLU A 226 24.54 30.15 -8.66
C GLU A 226 23.31 31.05 -8.84
N ALA A 227 23.36 32.00 -9.80
CA ALA A 227 22.23 32.88 -10.08
C ALA A 227 21.01 32.12 -10.64
N ARG A 228 21.26 31.06 -11.42
CA ARG A 228 20.23 30.21 -12.02
C ARG A 228 19.56 29.28 -10.99
N ALA A 229 20.34 28.73 -10.05
CA ALA A 229 19.81 27.97 -8.92
C ALA A 229 18.93 28.83 -7.99
N ASP A 230 19.33 30.08 -7.76
CA ASP A 230 18.58 31.05 -6.96
C ASP A 230 17.26 31.47 -7.62
N GLU A 231 17.26 31.60 -8.96
CA GLU A 231 16.05 31.92 -9.72
C GLU A 231 15.07 30.74 -9.78
N GLU A 232 15.58 29.50 -9.90
CA GLU A 232 14.78 28.27 -9.85
C GLU A 232 14.16 28.05 -8.46
N ALA A 233 14.91 28.31 -7.38
CA ALA A 233 14.39 28.24 -6.02
C ALA A 233 13.25 29.26 -5.78
N ARG A 234 13.40 30.50 -6.25
CA ARG A 234 12.34 31.53 -6.14
C ARG A 234 11.10 31.20 -6.98
N ARG A 235 11.28 30.60 -8.17
CA ARG A 235 10.16 30.12 -8.99
C ARG A 235 9.41 28.98 -8.30
N PHE A 236 10.12 28.07 -7.65
CA PHE A 236 9.51 26.97 -6.90
C PHE A 236 8.75 27.46 -5.67
N GLU A 237 9.32 28.41 -4.93
CA GLU A 237 8.68 29.04 -3.76
C GLU A 237 7.41 29.82 -4.16
N ALA A 238 7.43 30.51 -5.30
CA ALA A 238 6.25 31.19 -5.85
C ALA A 238 5.13 30.19 -6.24
N LEU A 239 5.48 29.06 -6.86
CA LEU A 239 4.53 28.00 -7.20
C LEU A 239 3.92 27.34 -5.96
N LEU A 240 4.71 27.14 -4.90
CA LEU A 240 4.23 26.63 -3.61
C LEU A 240 3.25 27.62 -2.96
N SER A 241 3.58 28.91 -2.94
CA SER A 241 2.70 29.95 -2.39
C SER A 241 1.36 30.04 -3.14
N GLU A 242 1.39 29.92 -4.48
CA GLU A 242 0.16 29.87 -5.28
C GLU A 242 -0.67 28.62 -4.98
N ARG A 243 -0.02 27.48 -4.76
CA ARG A 243 -0.67 26.24 -4.35
C ARG A 243 -1.30 26.33 -2.97
N ASP A 244 -0.60 26.92 -2.00
CA ASP A 244 -1.11 27.11 -0.64
C ASP A 244 -2.32 28.05 -0.61
N ALA A 245 -2.32 29.09 -1.45
CA ALA A 245 -3.48 29.96 -1.62
C ALA A 245 -4.68 29.22 -2.23
N GLN A 246 -4.46 28.32 -3.19
CA GLN A 246 -5.53 27.49 -3.75
C GLN A 246 -6.08 26.48 -2.73
N ILE A 247 -5.22 25.89 -1.89
CA ILE A 247 -5.64 24.97 -0.83
C ILE A 247 -6.46 25.71 0.22
N ALA A 248 -6.04 26.91 0.64
CA ALA A 248 -6.80 27.74 1.58
C ALA A 248 -8.18 28.12 1.00
N ALA A 249 -8.25 28.48 -0.28
CA ALA A 249 -9.52 28.78 -0.95
C ALA A 249 -10.46 27.56 -1.04
N LEU A 250 -9.89 26.37 -1.30
CA LEU A 250 -10.63 25.11 -1.30
C LEU A 250 -11.14 24.74 0.09
N GLN A 251 -10.33 24.93 1.13
CA GLN A 251 -10.73 24.72 2.52
C GLN A 251 -11.86 25.67 2.93
N GLU A 252 -11.78 26.94 2.54
CA GLU A 252 -12.84 27.92 2.81
C GLU A 252 -14.15 27.58 2.07
N ALA A 253 -14.05 27.09 0.82
CA ALA A 253 -15.21 26.61 0.07
C ALA A 253 -15.85 25.35 0.69
N VAL A 254 -15.03 24.43 1.20
CA VAL A 254 -15.50 23.22 1.90
C VAL A 254 -16.14 23.56 3.24
N ASP A 255 -15.58 24.51 3.99
CA ASP A 255 -16.17 25.01 5.23
C ASP A 255 -17.48 25.77 5.00
N ALA A 256 -17.59 26.49 3.89
CA ALA A 256 -18.85 27.12 3.48
C ALA A 256 -19.92 26.08 3.11
N LEU A 257 -19.52 24.99 2.43
CA LEU A 257 -20.41 23.87 2.10
C LEU A 257 -20.83 23.05 3.33
N SER A 258 -19.95 22.89 4.32
CA SER A 258 -20.28 22.15 5.55
C SER A 258 -21.19 22.93 6.51
N LYS A 259 -21.13 24.27 6.46
CA LYS A 259 -21.98 25.18 7.25
C LYS A 259 -23.34 25.47 6.59
N ALA A 260 -23.51 25.11 5.32
CA ALA A 260 -24.84 25.14 4.70
C ALA A 260 -25.70 24.04 5.34
N GLU A 261 -26.78 24.42 6.01
CA GLU A 261 -27.76 23.46 6.53
C GLU A 261 -28.22 22.53 5.41
N PRO A 262 -28.45 21.23 5.69
CA PRO A 262 -28.94 20.32 4.68
C PRO A 262 -30.32 20.83 4.23
N ALA A 263 -30.37 21.44 3.05
CA ALA A 263 -31.61 21.57 2.32
C ALA A 263 -32.22 20.17 2.29
N THR A 264 -33.44 20.05 2.81
CA THR A 264 -34.20 18.81 2.78
C THR A 264 -34.11 18.28 1.35
N MET A 265 -33.43 17.13 1.19
CA MET A 265 -33.32 16.46 -0.11
C MET A 265 -34.73 16.38 -0.67
N PRO A 266 -35.02 17.05 -1.81
CA PRO A 266 -36.33 16.95 -2.38
C PRO A 266 -36.57 15.47 -2.69
N ALA A 267 -37.80 14.99 -2.50
CA ALA A 267 -38.13 13.56 -2.57
C ALA A 267 -37.79 12.92 -3.94
N ASP A 268 -37.44 13.73 -4.95
CA ASP A 268 -36.98 13.32 -6.28
C ASP A 268 -35.44 13.22 -6.41
N ALA A 269 -34.66 13.56 -5.37
CA ALA A 269 -33.21 13.61 -5.44
C ALA A 269 -32.58 12.23 -5.66
N GLN A 270 -33.16 11.18 -5.07
CA GLN A 270 -32.72 9.79 -5.26
C GLN A 270 -32.98 9.34 -6.70
N ASP A 271 -34.18 9.61 -7.23
CA ASP A 271 -34.53 9.32 -8.62
C ASP A 271 -33.62 10.07 -9.61
N ARG A 272 -33.21 11.29 -9.26
CA ARG A 272 -32.31 12.11 -10.09
C ARG A 272 -30.87 11.62 -10.06
N ILE A 273 -30.41 11.13 -8.91
CA ILE A 273 -29.10 10.47 -8.79
C ILE A 273 -29.09 9.19 -9.62
N GLU A 274 -30.13 8.36 -9.51
CA GLU A 274 -30.25 7.12 -10.28
C GLU A 274 -30.32 7.37 -11.80
N GLN A 275 -31.02 8.42 -12.23
CA GLN A 275 -31.03 8.87 -13.63
C GLN A 275 -29.67 9.39 -14.10
N LEU A 276 -28.91 10.07 -13.24
CA LEU A 276 -27.57 10.56 -13.58
C LEU A 276 -26.57 9.41 -13.65
N GLU A 277 -26.64 8.44 -12.75
CA GLU A 277 -25.81 7.22 -12.78
C GLU A 277 -26.10 6.39 -14.03
N SER A 278 -27.38 6.23 -14.40
CA SER A 278 -27.75 5.55 -15.65
C SER A 278 -27.21 6.27 -16.88
N LYS A 279 -27.31 7.61 -16.93
CA LYS A 279 -26.77 8.40 -18.06
C LYS A 279 -25.25 8.34 -18.12
N LEU A 280 -24.57 8.32 -16.98
CA LEU A 280 -23.12 8.18 -16.91
C LEU A 280 -22.68 6.82 -17.44
N ALA A 281 -23.39 5.75 -17.06
CA ALA A 281 -23.13 4.39 -17.56
C ALA A 281 -23.32 4.28 -19.08
N GLU A 282 -24.37 4.90 -19.63
CA GLU A 282 -24.60 4.96 -21.08
C GLU A 282 -23.49 5.74 -21.80
N GLN A 283 -23.05 6.87 -21.24
CA GLN A 283 -21.94 7.66 -21.78
C GLN A 283 -20.62 6.89 -21.76
N GLU A 284 -20.29 6.20 -20.66
CA GLU A 284 -19.11 5.34 -20.59
C GLU A 284 -19.14 4.22 -21.65
N GLN A 285 -20.30 3.59 -21.84
CA GLN A 285 -20.47 2.56 -22.86
C GLN A 285 -20.30 3.11 -24.28
N SER A 286 -20.86 4.30 -24.56
CA SER A 286 -20.69 4.97 -25.85
C SER A 286 -19.22 5.35 -26.10
N VAL A 287 -18.50 5.82 -25.07
CA VAL A 287 -17.08 6.17 -25.20
C VAL A 287 -16.25 4.91 -25.47
N ARG A 288 -16.48 3.80 -24.77
CA ARG A 288 -15.80 2.51 -25.05
C ARG A 288 -16.06 2.04 -26.47
N GLN A 289 -17.28 2.18 -26.97
CA GLN A 289 -17.64 1.76 -28.33
C GLN A 289 -16.95 2.62 -29.39
N VAL A 290 -16.89 3.95 -29.20
CA VAL A 290 -16.17 4.85 -30.11
C VAL A 290 -14.66 4.57 -30.08
N LEU A 291 -14.08 4.33 -28.90
CA LEU A 291 -12.67 3.96 -28.77
C LEU A 291 -12.36 2.64 -29.47
N ALA A 292 -13.21 1.62 -29.29
CA ALA A 292 -13.07 0.35 -30.00
C ALA A 292 -13.13 0.53 -31.52
N MET A 293 -14.07 1.34 -32.02
CA MET A 293 -14.18 1.66 -33.45
C MET A 293 -12.97 2.45 -33.97
N MET A 294 -12.41 3.37 -33.18
CA MET A 294 -11.22 4.14 -33.56
C MET A 294 -9.97 3.25 -33.62
N ILE A 295 -9.84 2.29 -32.70
CA ILE A 295 -8.76 1.31 -32.67
C ILE A 295 -8.85 0.40 -33.90
N GLU A 296 -10.02 -0.17 -34.19
CA GLU A 296 -10.22 -0.99 -35.41
C GLU A 296 -9.94 -0.20 -36.69
N TRP A 297 -10.31 1.09 -36.73
CA TRP A 297 -10.06 1.95 -37.89
C TRP A 297 -8.56 2.24 -38.07
N ILE A 298 -7.82 2.52 -36.99
CA ILE A 298 -6.37 2.74 -37.01
C ILE A 298 -5.63 1.46 -37.42
N GLU A 299 -6.03 0.30 -36.88
CA GLU A 299 -5.44 -0.99 -37.25
C GLU A 299 -5.74 -1.35 -38.72
N GLY A 300 -6.94 -1.01 -39.21
CA GLY A 300 -7.33 -1.17 -40.62
C GLY A 300 -6.56 -0.26 -41.58
N GLN A 301 -6.16 0.94 -41.14
CA GLN A 301 -5.29 1.84 -41.91
C GLN A 301 -3.85 1.30 -41.98
N SER A 302 -3.30 0.84 -40.85
CA SER A 302 -1.96 0.24 -40.79
C SER A 302 -1.81 -1.02 -41.64
N ARG A 303 -2.87 -1.83 -41.77
CA ARG A 303 -2.89 -3.01 -42.67
C ARG A 303 -3.05 -2.68 -44.16
N ARG A 304 -3.52 -1.48 -44.52
CA ARG A 304 -3.62 -1.02 -45.92
C ARG A 304 -2.38 -0.26 -46.40
N ALA A 305 -1.53 0.18 -45.47
CA ALA A 305 -0.30 0.92 -45.75
C ALA A 305 0.96 0.05 -45.84
N ALA A 306 0.84 -1.25 -45.54
CA ALA A 306 1.89 -2.29 -45.69
C ALA A 306 1.61 -3.16 -46.91
#